data_AF-A0A3D5KZW6-F1
#
_entry.id   AF-A0A3D5KZW6-F1
#
_cell.length_a   1.000
_cell.length_b   1.000
_cell.length_c   1.000
_cell.angle_alpha   90.00
_cell.angle_beta   90.00
_cell.angle_gamma   90.00
#
_symmetry.space_group_name_H-M   'P 1'
#
loop_
_entity.id
_entity.type
_entity.pdbx_description
1 polymer ?
#
loop_
_entity_poly.entity_id
_entity_poly.type
_entity_poly.pdbx_seq_one_letter_code
_entity_poly.pdbx_strand_id
1 'polypeptide(L)'
;MTNIFEETYNTMRAAQRAFKAAATDEGRNAAEAAYKEAEDRITKEGDTAWKLWRAYEISRENENEILNFDDIIWNQEVEPLTACMRENGIEAFTYSCRATDAVETLWLFKEAGCRIGEMVEVNLRKDLWGNGYEKGHAFKMSLN
;
A
#
# COMPACT_ATOMS: atom_id res chain seq x y z
N MET A 1 3.88 -12.59 11.79
CA MET A 1 2.71 -12.70 10.90
C MET A 1 3.18 -12.21 9.55
N THR A 2 2.96 -12.94 8.46
CA THR A 2 3.50 -12.52 7.15
C THR A 2 2.53 -11.54 6.49
N ASN A 3 3.05 -10.42 6.00
CA ASN A 3 2.26 -9.37 5.36
C ASN A 3 1.81 -9.82 3.96
N ILE A 4 0.52 -10.10 3.80
CA ILE A 4 -0.06 -10.56 2.52
C ILE A 4 0.21 -9.59 1.37
N PHE A 5 0.29 -8.29 1.65
CA PHE A 5 0.52 -7.26 0.63
C PHE A 5 1.97 -7.30 0.14
N GLU A 6 2.94 -7.53 1.02
CA GLU A 6 4.35 -7.70 0.63
C GLU A 6 4.52 -8.95 -0.23
N GLU A 7 3.94 -10.09 0.18
CA GLU A 7 3.98 -11.32 -0.60
C GLU A 7 3.32 -11.15 -1.97
N THR A 8 2.14 -10.53 -1.99
CA THR A 8 1.37 -10.27 -3.21
C THR A 8 2.16 -9.38 -4.16
N TYR A 9 2.77 -8.30 -3.64
CA TYR A 9 3.65 -7.42 -4.42
C TYR A 9 4.80 -8.19 -5.04
N ASN A 10 5.51 -8.99 -4.25
CA ASN A 10 6.65 -9.76 -4.73
C ASN A 10 6.25 -10.79 -5.79
N THR A 11 5.13 -11.50 -5.61
CA THR A 11 4.59 -12.44 -6.60
C THR A 11 4.22 -11.72 -7.90
N MET A 12 3.48 -10.61 -7.83
CA MET A 12 3.04 -9.87 -9.02
C MET A 12 4.23 -9.29 -9.80
N ARG A 13 5.26 -8.77 -9.12
CA ARG A 13 6.47 -8.26 -9.79
C ARG A 13 7.31 -9.38 -10.37
N ALA A 14 7.41 -10.53 -9.70
CA ALA A 14 8.06 -11.71 -10.26
C ALA A 14 7.33 -12.21 -11.52
N ALA A 15 5.99 -12.29 -11.47
CA ALA A 15 5.15 -12.66 -12.61
C ALA A 15 5.33 -11.68 -13.80
N GLN A 16 5.28 -10.37 -13.55
CA GLN A 16 5.53 -9.36 -14.59
C GLN A 16 6.92 -9.50 -15.23
N ARG A 17 7.96 -9.79 -14.44
CA ARG A 17 9.32 -10.04 -14.96
C ARG A 17 9.37 -11.32 -15.79
N ALA A 18 8.76 -12.41 -15.31
CA ALA A 18 8.68 -13.68 -16.01
C ALA A 18 7.94 -13.53 -17.36
N PHE A 19 6.81 -12.82 -17.36
CA PHE A 19 6.04 -12.53 -18.57
C PHE A 19 6.89 -11.78 -19.62
N LYS A 20 7.61 -10.72 -19.20
CA LYS A 20 8.49 -9.95 -20.09
C LYS A 20 9.66 -10.77 -20.65
N ALA A 21 10.17 -11.75 -19.89
CA ALA A 21 11.29 -12.59 -20.28
C ALA A 21 10.88 -13.84 -21.05
N ALA A 22 9.60 -14.23 -21.04
CA ALA A 22 9.12 -15.46 -21.65
C ALA A 22 9.22 -15.41 -23.18
N ALA A 23 9.90 -16.42 -23.75
CA ALA A 23 9.99 -16.64 -25.19
C ALA A 23 8.84 -17.49 -25.76
N THR A 24 8.08 -18.17 -24.89
CA THR A 24 7.00 -19.08 -25.29
C THR A 24 5.66 -18.67 -24.68
N ASP A 25 4.58 -19.14 -25.29
CA ASP A 25 3.22 -18.90 -24.79
C ASP A 25 2.98 -19.62 -23.46
N GLU A 26 3.56 -20.81 -23.25
CA GLU A 26 3.46 -21.51 -21.96
C GLU A 26 4.08 -20.68 -20.83
N GLY A 27 5.23 -20.04 -21.08
CA GLY A 27 5.87 -19.16 -20.10
C GLY A 27 5.05 -17.91 -19.79
N ARG A 28 4.42 -17.30 -20.82
CA ARG A 28 3.51 -16.17 -20.65
C ARG A 28 2.26 -16.56 -19.84
N ASN A 29 1.63 -17.68 -20.19
CA ASN A 29 0.43 -18.19 -19.52
C ASN A 29 0.72 -18.53 -18.04
N ALA A 30 1.88 -19.12 -17.74
CA ALA A 30 2.28 -19.41 -16.36
C ALA A 30 2.47 -18.12 -15.54
N ALA A 31 3.07 -17.08 -16.13
CA ALA A 31 3.23 -15.79 -15.49
C ALA A 31 1.88 -15.09 -15.26
N GLU A 32 0.98 -15.12 -16.24
CA GLU A 32 -0.38 -14.59 -16.09
C GLU A 32 -1.16 -15.30 -14.98
N ALA A 33 -1.08 -16.64 -14.92
CA ALA A 33 -1.72 -17.42 -13.86
C ALA A 33 -1.19 -17.04 -12.47
N ALA A 34 0.13 -16.89 -12.32
CA ALA A 34 0.72 -16.49 -11.03
C ALA A 34 0.33 -15.07 -10.61
N TYR A 35 0.24 -14.14 -11.57
CA TYR A 35 -0.27 -12.79 -11.31
C TYR A 35 -1.74 -12.84 -10.87
N LYS A 36 -2.57 -13.62 -11.57
CA LYS A 36 -4.00 -13.73 -11.28
C LYS A 36 -4.25 -14.37 -9.92
N GLU A 37 -3.50 -15.40 -9.55
CA GLU A 37 -3.57 -16.00 -8.21
C GLU A 37 -3.21 -15.00 -7.12
N ALA A 38 -2.19 -14.16 -7.34
CA ALA A 38 -1.81 -13.11 -6.40
C ALA A 38 -2.91 -12.04 -6.25
N GLU A 39 -3.52 -11.61 -7.36
CA GLU A 39 -4.67 -10.68 -7.36
C GLU A 39 -5.89 -11.28 -6.64
N ASP A 40 -6.16 -12.58 -6.85
CA ASP A 40 -7.27 -13.28 -6.23
C ASP A 40 -7.10 -13.40 -4.70
N ARG A 41 -5.87 -13.36 -4.18
CA ARG A 41 -5.63 -13.27 -2.72
C ARG A 41 -6.20 -11.97 -2.16
N ILE A 42 -5.92 -10.83 -2.77
CA ILE A 42 -6.46 -9.52 -2.34
C ILE A 42 -7.98 -9.49 -2.50
N THR A 43 -8.49 -10.03 -3.61
CA THR A 43 -9.94 -10.08 -3.88
C THR A 43 -10.71 -10.84 -2.80
N LYS A 44 -10.14 -11.93 -2.26
CA LYS A 44 -10.78 -12.70 -1.19
C LYS A 44 -10.88 -11.94 0.13
N GLU A 45 -9.96 -11.02 0.40
CA GLU A 45 -9.98 -10.16 1.60
C GLU A 45 -11.01 -9.02 1.49
N GLY A 46 -11.40 -8.64 0.28
CA GLY A 46 -12.48 -7.69 0.01
C GLY A 46 -12.04 -6.24 -0.26
N ASP A 47 -13.02 -5.32 -0.31
CA ASP A 47 -12.82 -3.96 -0.81
C ASP A 47 -11.82 -3.13 0.02
N THR A 48 -11.84 -3.27 1.34
CA THR A 48 -10.88 -2.61 2.24
C THR A 48 -9.45 -3.05 1.92
N ALA A 49 -9.23 -4.34 1.67
CA ALA A 49 -7.94 -4.87 1.31
C ALA A 49 -7.48 -4.37 -0.06
N TRP A 50 -8.40 -4.16 -1.02
CA TRP A 50 -8.08 -3.54 -2.30
C TRP A 50 -7.59 -2.09 -2.16
N LYS A 51 -8.22 -1.29 -1.30
CA LYS A 51 -7.76 0.07 -1.01
C LYS A 51 -6.36 0.07 -0.38
N LEU A 52 -6.14 -0.83 0.59
CA LEU A 52 -4.85 -1.01 1.25
C LEU A 52 -3.77 -1.47 0.27
N TRP A 53 -4.09 -2.46 -0.57
CA TRP A 53 -3.23 -2.97 -1.64
C TRP A 53 -2.81 -1.86 -2.61
N ARG A 54 -3.74 -1.00 -3.03
CA ARG A 54 -3.43 0.10 -3.96
C ARG A 54 -2.42 1.08 -3.37
N ALA A 55 -2.61 1.48 -2.12
CA ALA A 55 -1.67 2.33 -1.40
C ALA A 55 -0.31 1.62 -1.23
N TYR A 56 -0.33 0.32 -0.96
CA TYR A 56 0.87 -0.50 -0.80
C TYR A 56 1.71 -0.59 -2.08
N GLU A 57 1.06 -0.92 -3.20
CA GLU A 57 1.70 -1.00 -4.51
C GLU A 57 2.37 0.33 -4.88
N ILE A 58 1.63 1.44 -4.76
CA ILE A 58 2.14 2.78 -5.02
C ILE A 58 3.33 3.10 -4.12
N SER A 59 3.25 2.76 -2.84
CA SER A 59 4.33 2.99 -1.88
C SER A 59 5.61 2.28 -2.32
N ARG A 60 5.52 1.01 -2.72
CA ARG A 60 6.66 0.23 -3.20
C ARG A 60 7.19 0.73 -4.54
N GLU A 61 6.32 1.12 -5.48
CA GLU A 61 6.74 1.74 -6.76
C GLU A 61 7.46 3.08 -6.57
N ASN A 62 7.11 3.79 -5.49
CA ASN A 62 7.77 5.02 -5.06
C ASN A 62 8.97 4.79 -4.13
N GLU A 63 9.39 3.54 -3.92
CA GLU A 63 10.53 3.19 -3.07
C GLU A 63 10.35 3.61 -1.60
N ASN A 64 9.11 3.72 -1.12
CA ASN A 64 8.83 3.85 0.31
C ASN A 64 8.87 2.46 0.96
N GLU A 65 9.64 2.33 2.04
CA GLU A 65 9.69 1.12 2.88
C GLU A 65 8.43 0.97 3.75
N ILE A 66 7.83 2.10 4.16
CA ILE A 66 6.60 2.14 4.93
C ILE A 66 5.44 2.41 3.97
N LEU A 67 4.34 1.69 4.16
CA LEU A 67 3.07 1.95 3.46
C LEU A 67 2.67 3.42 3.65
N ASN A 68 2.41 4.12 2.56
CA ASN A 68 1.95 5.50 2.56
C ASN A 68 0.55 5.62 1.96
N PHE A 69 -0.35 6.26 2.69
CA PHE A 69 -1.63 6.73 2.18
C PHE A 69 -1.52 8.20 1.78
N ASP A 70 -1.56 8.48 0.49
CA ASP A 70 -1.52 9.84 -0.07
C ASP A 70 -2.90 10.36 -0.52
N ASP A 71 -3.93 9.51 -0.52
CA ASP A 71 -5.30 9.83 -0.94
C ASP A 71 -6.25 9.97 0.26
N ILE A 72 -7.46 10.48 -0.03
CA ILE A 72 -8.53 10.69 0.94
C ILE A 72 -8.97 9.35 1.53
N ILE A 73 -9.06 9.32 2.87
CA ILE A 73 -9.65 8.23 3.64
C ILE A 73 -10.90 8.81 4.28
N TRP A 74 -12.05 8.26 3.90
CA TRP A 74 -13.32 8.66 4.45
C TRP A 74 -13.46 8.16 5.89
N ASN A 75 -14.17 8.89 6.73
CA ASN A 75 -14.28 8.60 8.16
C ASN A 75 -14.70 7.15 8.45
N GLN A 76 -15.66 6.61 7.69
CA GLN A 76 -16.15 5.23 7.84
C GLN A 76 -15.14 4.15 7.42
N GLU A 77 -14.08 4.51 6.70
CA GLU A 77 -13.04 3.57 6.25
C GLU A 77 -11.91 3.41 7.27
N VAL A 78 -11.76 4.36 8.20
CA VAL A 78 -10.62 4.39 9.14
C VAL A 78 -10.55 3.14 10.01
N GLU A 79 -11.65 2.74 10.63
CA GLU A 79 -11.71 1.57 11.49
C GLU A 79 -11.50 0.25 10.69
N PRO A 80 -12.23 0.00 9.58
CA PRO A 80 -11.97 -1.15 8.72
C PRO A 80 -10.52 -1.24 8.21
N LEU A 81 -9.92 -0.13 7.77
CA LEU A 81 -8.53 -0.10 7.31
C LEU A 81 -7.57 -0.45 8.46
N THR A 82 -7.81 0.10 9.65
CA THR A 82 -6.97 -0.18 10.82
C THR A 82 -7.05 -1.66 11.21
N ALA A 83 -8.25 -2.26 11.21
CA ALA A 83 -8.42 -3.69 11.48
C ALA A 83 -7.70 -4.55 10.43
N CYS A 84 -7.93 -4.28 9.14
CA CYS A 84 -7.30 -5.01 8.03
C CYS A 84 -5.77 -4.92 8.07
N MET A 85 -5.21 -3.74 8.40
CA MET A 85 -3.77 -3.58 8.60
C MET A 85 -3.24 -4.46 9.74
N ARG A 86 -3.91 -4.49 10.89
CA ARG A 86 -3.51 -5.34 12.04
C ARG A 86 -3.57 -6.83 11.69
N GLU A 87 -4.66 -7.26 11.08
CA GLU A 87 -4.88 -8.66 10.66
C GLU A 87 -3.82 -9.15 9.69
N ASN A 88 -3.26 -8.24 8.87
CA ASN A 88 -2.23 -8.54 7.89
C ASN A 88 -0.81 -8.16 8.34
N GLY A 89 -0.60 -7.94 9.65
CA GLY A 89 0.72 -7.73 10.22
C GLY A 89 1.41 -6.43 9.79
N ILE A 90 0.65 -5.39 9.41
CA ILE A 90 1.19 -4.04 9.24
C ILE A 90 1.33 -3.40 10.61
N GLU A 91 2.55 -3.03 10.97
CA GLU A 91 2.88 -2.43 12.27
C GLU A 91 2.93 -0.89 12.22
N ALA A 92 3.20 -0.33 11.03
CA ALA A 92 3.29 1.11 10.83
C ALA A 92 2.90 1.51 9.40
N PHE A 93 2.39 2.73 9.27
CA PHE A 93 2.08 3.37 7.99
C PHE A 93 2.37 4.87 8.08
N THR A 94 2.37 5.56 6.94
CA THR A 94 2.43 7.01 6.85
C THR A 94 1.16 7.56 6.19
N TYR A 95 0.73 8.74 6.63
CA TYR A 95 -0.40 9.44 6.02
C TYR A 95 0.07 10.81 5.53
N SER A 96 0.07 11.00 4.21
CA SER A 96 0.59 12.19 3.53
C SER A 96 -0.49 12.97 2.76
N CYS A 97 -1.77 12.59 2.92
CA CYS A 97 -2.86 13.27 2.23
C CYS A 97 -2.99 14.74 2.68
N ARG A 98 -3.21 15.64 1.72
CA ARG A 98 -3.33 17.09 1.95
C ARG A 98 -4.79 17.56 1.97
N ALA A 99 -5.73 16.66 2.28
CA ALA A 99 -7.14 16.99 2.39
C ALA A 99 -7.40 18.00 3.50
N THR A 100 -8.45 18.81 3.36
CA THR A 100 -8.78 19.87 4.34
C THR A 100 -9.14 19.31 5.71
N ASP A 101 -9.54 18.05 5.79
CA ASP A 101 -9.93 17.30 6.96
C ASP A 101 -8.86 16.31 7.44
N ALA A 102 -7.62 16.38 6.93
CA ALA A 102 -6.54 15.46 7.29
C ALA A 102 -6.30 15.36 8.82
N VAL A 103 -6.49 16.45 9.55
CA VAL A 103 -6.37 16.47 11.03
C VAL A 103 -7.48 15.63 11.68
N GLU A 104 -8.70 15.67 11.16
CA GLU A 104 -9.81 14.84 11.64
C GLU A 104 -9.56 13.36 11.30
N THR A 105 -9.05 13.05 10.11
CA THR A 105 -8.66 11.68 9.75
C THR A 105 -7.58 11.13 10.70
N LEU A 106 -6.57 11.93 11.04
CA LEU A 106 -5.55 11.57 12.03
C LEU A 106 -6.15 11.33 13.42
N TRP A 107 -7.13 12.15 13.83
CA TRP A 107 -7.86 11.94 15.09
C TRP A 107 -8.64 10.62 15.08
N LEU A 108 -9.33 10.29 13.99
CA LEU A 108 -10.05 9.03 13.87
C LEU A 108 -9.11 7.82 13.93
N PHE A 109 -7.93 7.90 13.31
CA PHE A 109 -6.93 6.83 13.46
C PHE A 109 -6.46 6.68 14.90
N LYS A 110 -6.31 7.80 15.62
CA LYS A 110 -5.99 7.76 17.06
C LYS A 110 -7.10 7.10 17.86
N GLU A 111 -8.37 7.39 17.56
CA GLU A 111 -9.53 6.73 18.20
C GLU A 111 -9.60 5.23 17.86
N ALA A 112 -9.20 4.84 16.66
CA ALA A 112 -9.05 3.43 16.24
C ALA A 112 -7.82 2.72 16.88
N GLY A 113 -7.12 3.41 17.79
CA GLY A 113 -6.02 2.85 18.58
C GLY A 113 -4.65 2.95 17.93
N CYS A 114 -4.49 3.72 16.84
CA CYS A 114 -3.18 4.04 16.29
C CYS A 114 -2.49 5.13 17.13
N ARG A 115 -1.16 5.11 17.16
CA ARG A 115 -0.36 6.17 17.77
C ARG A 115 0.17 7.10 16.69
N ILE A 116 -0.14 8.39 16.82
CA ILE A 116 0.45 9.45 15.99
C ILE A 116 1.90 9.67 16.45
N GLY A 117 2.83 9.45 15.52
CA GLY A 117 4.26 9.62 15.73
C GLY A 117 4.78 10.95 15.18
N GLU A 118 6.04 10.94 14.74
CA GLU A 118 6.70 12.10 14.14
C GLU A 118 6.29 12.32 12.68
N MET A 119 6.61 13.50 12.17
CA MET A 119 6.53 13.77 10.73
C MET A 119 7.78 13.23 10.05
N VAL A 120 7.60 12.59 8.90
CA VAL A 120 8.66 12.01 8.08
C VAL A 120 8.53 12.49 6.63
N GLU A 121 9.62 12.41 5.88
CA GLU A 121 9.61 12.61 4.44
C GLU A 121 9.26 11.28 3.73
N VAL A 122 8.41 11.35 2.72
CA VAL A 122 8.03 10.21 1.87
C VAL A 122 8.15 10.57 0.39
N ASN A 123 8.34 9.57 -0.46
CA ASN A 123 8.29 9.71 -1.91
C ASN A 123 6.83 9.64 -2.39
N LEU A 124 6.36 10.62 -3.17
CA LEU A 124 4.96 10.69 -3.62
C LEU A 124 4.76 10.17 -5.04
N ARG A 125 5.41 10.78 -6.02
CA ARG A 125 5.37 10.34 -7.42
C ARG A 125 6.70 10.65 -8.06
N LYS A 126 7.07 9.90 -9.11
CA LYS A 126 8.22 10.28 -9.93
C LYS A 126 8.04 11.69 -10.48
N ASP A 127 9.13 12.45 -10.49
CA ASP A 127 9.12 13.74 -11.16
C ASP A 127 8.83 13.59 -12.65
N LEU A 128 8.48 14.71 -13.32
CA LEU A 128 8.10 14.71 -14.73
C LEU A 128 9.20 14.17 -15.67
N TRP A 129 10.45 14.17 -15.21
CA TRP A 129 11.63 13.78 -15.99
C TRP A 129 12.20 12.40 -15.57
N GLY A 130 11.61 11.74 -14.57
CA GLY A 130 12.06 10.48 -14.01
C GLY A 130 13.38 10.54 -13.24
N ASN A 131 13.84 11.73 -12.83
CA ASN A 131 15.15 11.94 -12.17
C ASN A 131 15.12 11.71 -10.65
N GLY A 132 13.93 11.50 -10.09
CA GLY A 132 13.71 11.29 -8.67
C GLY A 132 12.22 11.30 -8.35
N TYR A 133 11.92 11.47 -7.07
CA TYR A 133 10.56 11.50 -6.55
C TYR A 133 10.24 12.88 -5.98
N GLU A 134 9.03 13.37 -6.24
CA GLU A 134 8.45 14.47 -5.46
C GLU A 134 8.40 14.06 -3.99
N LYS A 135 8.90 14.93 -3.12
CA LYS A 135 8.93 14.71 -1.67
C LYS A 135 7.66 15.24 -1.01
N GLY A 136 7.08 14.42 -0.16
CA GLY A 136 5.93 14.75 0.69
C GLY A 136 6.31 14.70 2.16
N HIS A 137 5.50 15.37 2.99
CA HIS A 137 5.57 15.24 4.44
C HIS A 137 4.38 14.41 4.91
N ALA A 138 4.63 13.44 5.77
CA ALA A 138 3.62 12.51 6.25
C ALA A 138 3.74 12.35 7.76
N PHE A 139 2.62 12.05 8.43
CA PHE A 139 2.66 11.58 9.81
C PHE A 139 2.91 10.08 9.81
N LYS A 140 3.95 9.64 10.53
CA LYS A 140 4.18 8.21 10.78
C LYS A 140 3.26 7.76 11.90
N MET A 141 2.47 6.73 11.62
CA MET A 141 1.51 6.13 12.53
C MET A 141 1.96 4.71 12.86
N SER A 142 1.83 4.29 14.12
CA SER A 142 2.03 2.89 14.52
C SER A 142 0.72 2.28 14.99
N LEU A 143 0.48 1.03 14.62
CA LEU A 143 -0.65 0.25 15.11
C LEU A 143 -0.20 -0.43 16.41
N ASN A 144 -0.96 -0.26 17.49
CA ASN A 144 -0.82 -1.05 18.71
C ASN A 144 -1.46 -2.43 18.53
#